data_AF-A0A947RT47-F1
#
_entry.id   AF-A0A947RT47-F1
#
_cell.length_a   1.000
_cell.length_b   1.000
_cell.length_c   1.000
_cell.angle_alpha   90.00
_cell.angle_beta   90.00
_cell.angle_gamma   90.00
#
_symmetry.space_group_name_H-M   'P 1'
#
loop_
_entity.id
_entity.type
_entity.pdbx_description
1 polymer ?
#
loop_
_entity_poly.entity_id
_entity_poly.type
_entity_poly.pdbx_seq_one_letter_code
_entity_poly.pdbx_strand_id
1 'polypeptide(L)'
;MKTPLPVWSIPVLLALVGIVALIGHLDTAVLVVIGIEVVLVSAYVILQSRTDSPQRQPSSNLLALFPGHLLVLIIVALLDQPQGLAWFWTLIPPLTIAYDAVGRNAALSSLVRKSISMILYVILWTDLFFLLERAVVLHRQISGEQAIMIAAGFGVFGALFLSLGVYRHWIAAKE
;
A
#
# COMPACT_ATOMS: atom_id res chain seq x y z
N MET A 1 -13.47 13.07 -12.53
CA MET A 1 -12.44 13.80 -11.75
C MET A 1 -12.12 12.95 -10.53
N LYS A 2 -10.87 12.51 -10.35
CA LYS A 2 -10.52 11.67 -9.18
C LYS A 2 -10.17 12.63 -8.04
N THR A 3 -10.93 12.60 -6.95
CA THR A 3 -10.72 13.46 -5.80
C THR A 3 -9.44 13.04 -5.07
N PRO A 4 -8.53 13.97 -4.72
CA PRO A 4 -7.39 13.68 -3.85
C PRO A 4 -7.89 13.18 -2.48
N LEU A 5 -7.01 12.53 -1.71
CA LEU A 5 -7.37 12.06 -0.37
C LEU A 5 -7.88 13.25 0.46
N PRO A 6 -9.11 13.20 1.01
CA PRO A 6 -9.67 14.33 1.73
C PRO A 6 -8.91 14.54 3.05
N VAL A 7 -8.73 15.79 3.46
CA VAL A 7 -8.02 16.15 4.72
C VAL A 7 -8.66 15.50 5.95
N TRP A 8 -9.97 15.21 5.91
CA TRP A 8 -10.67 14.50 7.00
C TRP A 8 -10.15 13.07 7.23
N SER A 9 -9.39 12.49 6.29
CA SER A 9 -8.83 11.15 6.44
C SER A 9 -7.67 11.08 7.44
N ILE A 10 -7.04 12.22 7.77
CA ILE A 10 -5.89 12.28 8.69
C ILE A 10 -6.21 11.69 10.08
N PRO A 11 -7.32 12.04 10.75
CA PRO A 11 -7.76 11.37 11.97
C PRO A 11 -7.82 9.84 11.85
N VAL A 12 -8.28 9.32 10.71
CA VAL A 12 -8.35 7.87 10.47
C VAL A 12 -6.95 7.27 10.34
N LEU A 13 -6.04 7.92 9.60
CA LEU A 13 -4.65 7.47 9.47
C LEU A 13 -3.94 7.42 10.84
N LEU A 14 -4.12 8.47 11.65
CA LEU A 14 -3.56 8.53 13.00
C LEU A 14 -4.17 7.47 13.92
N ALA A 15 -5.48 7.23 13.83
CA ALA A 15 -6.14 6.19 14.60
C ALA A 15 -5.61 4.79 14.23
N LEU A 16 -5.42 4.51 12.94
CA LEU A 16 -4.88 3.24 12.47
C LEU A 16 -3.45 3.01 12.96
N VAL A 17 -2.58 4.02 12.90
CA VAL A 17 -1.22 3.92 13.48
C VAL A 17 -1.27 3.73 14.99
N GLY A 18 -2.16 4.44 15.68
CA GLY A 18 -2.36 4.27 17.12
C GLY A 18 -2.78 2.84 17.47
N ILE A 19 -3.65 2.23 16.66
CA ILE A 19 -4.02 0.82 16.80
C ILE A 19 -2.79 -0.06 16.59
N VAL A 20 -2.04 0.11 15.49
CA VAL A 20 -0.79 -0.64 15.22
C VAL A 20 0.17 -0.55 16.41
N ALA A 21 0.36 0.63 17.00
CA ALA A 21 1.24 0.83 18.14
C ALA A 21 0.74 0.17 19.43
N LEU A 22 -0.58 0.04 19.60
CA LEU A 22 -1.20 -0.48 20.81
C LEU A 22 -1.32 -2.01 20.81
N ILE A 23 -1.65 -2.61 19.66
CA ILE A 23 -1.88 -4.07 19.55
C ILE A 23 -0.77 -4.81 18.80
N GLY A 24 0.14 -4.09 18.15
CA GLY A 24 1.16 -4.68 17.29
C GLY A 24 2.40 -5.15 18.05
N HIS A 25 2.95 -6.29 17.64
CA HIS A 25 4.23 -6.82 18.10
C HIS A 25 5.41 -6.25 17.29
N LEU A 26 5.39 -4.93 17.03
CA LEU A 26 6.45 -4.25 16.29
C LEU A 26 7.52 -3.70 17.22
N ASP A 27 8.77 -3.71 16.74
CA ASP A 27 9.85 -3.03 17.43
C ASP A 27 9.61 -1.51 17.45
N THR A 28 10.11 -0.86 18.50
CA THR A 28 9.98 0.59 18.72
C THR A 28 10.58 1.36 17.54
N ALA A 29 11.71 0.90 17.00
CA ALA A 29 12.33 1.53 15.83
C ALA A 29 11.40 1.56 14.61
N VAL A 30 10.71 0.44 14.34
CA VAL A 30 9.76 0.33 13.22
C VAL A 30 8.54 1.23 13.45
N LEU A 31 8.01 1.26 14.67
CA LEU A 31 6.90 2.15 15.04
C LEU A 31 7.25 3.63 14.87
N VAL A 32 8.48 4.03 15.22
CA VAL A 32 8.95 5.40 15.02
C VAL A 32 8.98 5.75 13.53
N VAL A 33 9.49 4.86 12.67
CA VAL A 33 9.53 5.08 11.22
C VAL A 33 8.12 5.22 10.65
N ILE A 34 7.21 4.29 10.98
CA ILE A 34 5.80 4.36 10.57
C ILE A 34 5.15 5.67 11.03
N GLY A 35 5.40 6.09 12.26
CA GLY A 35 4.90 7.35 12.80
C GLY A 35 5.38 8.55 11.99
N ILE A 36 6.68 8.60 11.66
CA ILE A 36 7.27 9.64 10.81
C ILE A 36 6.61 9.65 9.43
N GLU A 37 6.43 8.48 8.81
CA GLU A 37 5.81 8.35 7.50
C GLU A 37 4.37 8.86 7.48
N VAL A 38 3.58 8.54 8.50
CA VAL A 38 2.20 9.01 8.60
C VAL A 38 2.14 10.52 8.83
N VAL A 39 3.07 11.08 9.60
CA VAL A 39 3.21 12.54 9.72
C VAL A 39 3.56 13.17 8.37
N LEU A 40 4.51 12.59 7.61
CA LEU A 40 4.89 13.07 6.28
C LEU A 40 3.73 13.00 5.29
N VAL A 41 2.99 11.90 5.24
CA VAL A 41 1.79 11.76 4.39
C VAL A 41 0.73 12.77 4.78
N SER A 42 0.48 12.95 6.09
CA SER A 42 -0.51 13.91 6.59
C SER A 42 -0.13 15.35 6.21
N ALA A 43 1.14 15.72 6.42
CA ALA A 43 1.67 17.01 6.01
C ALA A 43 1.54 17.22 4.50
N TYR A 44 1.86 16.20 3.70
CA TYR A 44 1.73 16.23 2.25
C TYR A 44 0.28 16.44 1.79
N VAL A 45 -0.70 15.74 2.38
CA VAL A 45 -2.13 15.92 2.10
C VAL A 45 -2.60 17.33 2.47
N ILE A 46 -2.16 17.88 3.61
CA ILE A 46 -2.49 19.25 4.01
C ILE A 46 -1.92 20.25 3.01
N LEU A 47 -0.63 20.14 2.66
CA LEU A 47 0.01 21.03 1.69
C LEU A 47 -0.73 20.97 0.34
N GLN A 48 -1.08 19.76 -0.11
CA GLN A 48 -1.80 19.56 -1.35
C GLN A 48 -3.20 20.18 -1.35
N SER A 49 -3.92 20.12 -0.22
CA SER A 49 -5.25 20.72 -0.09
C SER A 49 -5.24 22.24 -0.18
N ARG A 50 -4.09 22.87 0.05
CA ARG A 50 -3.90 24.33 -0.04
C ARG A 50 -3.46 24.79 -1.42
N THR A 51 -3.04 23.88 -2.28
CA THR A 51 -2.55 24.21 -3.62
C THR A 51 -3.69 24.09 -4.62
N ASP A 52 -4.44 25.18 -4.82
CA ASP A 52 -5.57 25.30 -5.79
C ASP A 52 -5.16 25.20 -7.27
N SER A 53 -3.94 24.74 -7.56
CA SER A 53 -3.44 24.73 -8.93
C SER A 53 -4.11 23.62 -9.75
N PRO A 54 -4.57 23.92 -10.99
CA PRO A 54 -5.09 22.95 -11.94
C PRO A 54 -3.95 22.10 -12.54
N GLN A 55 -3.15 21.48 -11.67
CA GLN A 55 -2.10 20.55 -12.08
C GLN A 55 -2.72 19.24 -12.53
N ARG A 56 -2.12 18.65 -13.57
CA ARG A 56 -2.52 17.32 -14.08
C ARG A 56 -2.43 16.32 -12.93
N GLN A 57 -3.57 15.78 -12.51
CA GLN A 57 -3.62 14.73 -11.50
C GLN A 57 -2.93 13.46 -12.02
N PRO A 58 -2.22 12.69 -11.17
CA PRO A 58 -1.71 11.38 -11.54
C PRO A 58 -2.84 10.44 -12.01
N SER A 59 -2.53 9.46 -12.85
CA SER A 59 -3.52 8.54 -13.44
C SER A 59 -4.22 7.68 -12.37
N SER A 60 -3.51 7.40 -11.28
CA SER A 60 -3.97 6.66 -10.10
C SER A 60 -3.81 7.52 -8.85
N ASN A 61 -4.88 7.66 -8.06
CA ASN A 61 -4.80 8.33 -6.76
C ASN A 61 -4.31 7.32 -5.72
N LEU A 62 -3.02 7.38 -5.39
CA LEU A 62 -2.41 6.41 -4.47
C LEU A 62 -2.56 6.76 -3.02
N LEU A 63 -2.64 8.05 -2.75
CA LEU A 63 -2.91 8.54 -1.41
C LEU A 63 -4.23 7.96 -0.91
N ALA A 64 -5.24 7.80 -1.79
CA ALA A 64 -6.50 7.12 -1.50
C ALA A 64 -6.36 5.71 -0.93
N LEU A 65 -5.27 5.01 -1.24
CA LEU A 65 -5.05 3.63 -0.82
C LEU A 65 -4.35 3.56 0.53
N PHE A 66 -3.80 4.67 1.02
CA PHE A 66 -3.01 4.71 2.26
C PHE A 66 -3.73 4.16 3.50
N PRO A 67 -5.04 4.42 3.71
CA PRO A 67 -5.79 3.76 4.78
C PRO A 67 -5.82 2.23 4.64
N GLY A 68 -5.91 1.72 3.41
CA GLY A 68 -5.86 0.29 3.13
C GLY A 68 -4.49 -0.32 3.46
N HIS A 69 -3.41 0.38 3.11
CA HIS A 69 -2.06 -0.08 3.46
C HIS A 69 -1.86 -0.14 4.98
N LEU A 70 -2.41 0.82 5.74
CA LEU A 70 -2.34 0.77 7.21
C LEU A 70 -3.16 -0.39 7.79
N LEU A 71 -4.26 -0.80 7.16
CA LEU A 71 -4.98 -2.02 7.56
C LEU A 71 -4.12 -3.28 7.32
N VAL A 72 -3.37 -3.34 6.22
CA VAL A 72 -2.38 -4.40 5.98
C VAL A 72 -1.31 -4.40 7.07
N LEU A 73 -0.81 -3.22 7.42
CA LEU A 73 0.19 -3.07 8.47
C LEU A 73 -0.33 -3.55 9.83
N ILE A 74 -1.61 -3.32 10.16
CA ILE A 74 -2.22 -3.89 11.37
C ILE A 74 -2.14 -5.41 11.35
N ILE A 75 -2.46 -6.04 10.22
CA ILE A 75 -2.43 -7.50 10.10
C ILE A 75 -0.99 -8.03 10.16
N VAL A 76 -0.02 -7.33 9.53
CA VAL A 76 1.40 -7.65 9.64
C VAL A 76 1.87 -7.53 11.08
N ALA A 77 1.49 -6.47 11.79
CA ALA A 77 1.89 -6.20 13.16
C ALA A 77 1.39 -7.25 14.16
N LEU A 78 0.33 -7.99 13.82
CA LEU A 78 -0.22 -9.07 14.63
C LEU A 78 0.47 -10.43 14.42
N LEU A 79 1.41 -10.54 13.47
CA LEU A 79 2.15 -11.78 13.23
C LEU A 79 3.21 -12.03 14.32
N ASP A 80 3.56 -13.31 14.53
CA ASP A 80 4.58 -13.72 15.50
C ASP A 80 6.00 -13.22 15.16
N GLN A 81 6.29 -13.02 13.87
CA GLN A 81 7.58 -12.51 13.39
C GLN A 81 7.38 -11.40 12.33
N PRO A 82 6.95 -10.20 12.74
CA PRO A 82 6.48 -9.18 11.81
C PRO A 82 7.61 -8.33 11.22
N GLN A 83 8.82 -8.40 11.78
CA GLN A 83 9.87 -7.40 11.57
C GLN A 83 10.30 -7.23 10.11
N GLY A 84 10.55 -8.33 9.39
CA GLY A 84 11.00 -8.24 7.99
C GLY A 84 9.95 -7.62 7.07
N LEU A 85 8.69 -8.00 7.26
CA LEU A 85 7.57 -7.47 6.49
C LEU A 85 7.26 -6.02 6.84
N ALA A 86 7.32 -5.67 8.13
CA ALA A 86 7.08 -4.31 8.59
C ALA A 86 8.15 -3.33 8.06
N TRP A 87 9.42 -3.73 8.01
CA TRP A 87 10.47 -2.94 7.35
C TRP A 87 10.24 -2.78 5.85
N PHE A 88 9.84 -3.84 5.15
CA PHE A 88 9.50 -3.72 3.74
C PHE A 88 8.33 -2.75 3.51
N TRP A 89 7.37 -2.74 4.44
CA TRP A 89 6.21 -1.87 4.40
C TRP A 89 6.59 -0.38 4.50
N THR A 90 7.62 -0.01 5.28
CA THR A 90 8.11 1.39 5.39
C THR A 90 8.56 1.98 4.04
N LEU A 91 8.86 1.15 3.04
CA LEU A 91 9.20 1.67 1.71
C LEU A 91 7.97 2.20 0.95
N ILE A 92 6.77 1.72 1.27
CA ILE A 92 5.56 2.00 0.49
C ILE A 92 5.09 3.45 0.63
N PRO A 93 4.99 4.05 1.84
CA PRO A 93 4.61 5.45 2.00
C PRO A 93 5.51 6.48 1.27
N PRO A 94 6.84 6.46 1.41
CA PRO A 94 7.70 7.40 0.70
C PRO A 94 7.63 7.19 -0.81
N LEU A 95 7.53 5.95 -1.30
CA LEU A 95 7.32 5.67 -2.73
C LEU A 95 5.98 6.23 -3.23
N THR A 96 4.94 6.18 -2.40
CA THR A 96 3.60 6.71 -2.72
C THR A 96 3.62 8.24 -2.83
N ILE A 97 4.26 8.93 -1.88
CA ILE A 97 4.43 10.38 -1.94
C ILE A 97 5.28 10.76 -3.16
N ALA A 98 6.41 10.09 -3.37
CA ALA A 98 7.29 10.32 -4.50
C ALA A 98 6.53 10.15 -5.82
N TYR A 99 5.69 9.13 -5.93
CA TYR A 99 4.83 8.93 -7.09
C TYR A 99 3.87 10.09 -7.31
N ASP A 100 3.13 10.51 -6.28
CA ASP A 100 2.12 11.56 -6.43
C ASP A 100 2.80 12.89 -6.79
N ALA A 101 3.95 13.19 -6.17
CA ALA A 101 4.75 14.37 -6.47
C ALA A 101 5.30 14.36 -7.90
N VAL A 102 5.87 13.23 -8.32
CA VAL A 102 6.38 13.03 -9.69
C VAL A 102 5.23 13.12 -10.67
N GLY A 103 4.15 12.36 -10.49
CA GLY A 103 2.98 12.30 -11.38
C GLY A 103 2.24 13.63 -11.61
N ARG A 104 2.43 14.62 -10.71
CA ARG A 104 1.94 16.00 -10.87
C ARG A 104 2.84 16.88 -11.74
N ASN A 105 4.12 16.54 -11.86
CA ASN A 105 5.02 17.22 -12.79
C ASN A 105 4.63 16.85 -14.23
N ALA A 106 4.30 17.87 -15.03
CA ALA A 106 3.83 17.73 -16.41
C ALA A 106 4.85 17.10 -17.38
N ALA A 107 6.07 16.83 -16.92
CA ALA A 107 7.19 16.34 -17.71
C ALA A 107 7.27 14.80 -17.86
N LEU A 108 6.33 14.04 -17.28
CA LEU A 108 6.39 12.58 -17.36
C LEU A 108 5.85 12.03 -18.68
N SER A 109 6.72 11.29 -19.36
CA SER A 109 6.39 10.44 -20.49
C SER A 109 5.26 9.46 -20.15
N SER A 110 4.37 9.22 -21.13
CA SER A 110 3.27 8.26 -21.04
C SER A 110 3.72 6.85 -20.65
N LEU A 111 4.95 6.46 -21.00
CA LEU A 111 5.56 5.17 -20.65
C LEU A 111 5.82 5.05 -19.14
N VAL A 112 6.31 6.11 -18.51
CA VAL A 112 6.58 6.13 -17.05
C VAL A 112 5.26 6.04 -16.28
N ARG A 113 4.21 6.72 -16.77
CA ARG A 113 2.87 6.66 -16.17
C ARG A 113 2.26 5.25 -16.25
N LYS A 114 2.46 4.52 -17.36
CA LYS A 114 2.05 3.11 -17.53
C LYS A 114 2.83 2.18 -16.59
N SER A 115 4.15 2.34 -16.50
CA SER A 115 5.00 1.54 -15.61
C SER A 115 4.57 1.68 -14.15
N ILE A 116 4.25 2.89 -13.71
CA ILE A 116 3.88 3.08 -12.31
C ILE A 116 2.50 2.51 -12.01
N SER A 117 1.51 2.69 -12.89
CA SER A 117 0.19 2.05 -12.74
C SER A 117 0.28 0.51 -12.63
N MET A 118 1.26 -0.08 -13.33
CA MET A 118 1.54 -1.52 -13.26
C MET A 118 2.15 -1.90 -11.91
N ILE A 119 3.15 -1.16 -11.42
CA ILE A 119 3.75 -1.39 -10.08
C ILE A 119 2.67 -1.34 -8.99
N LEU A 120 1.76 -0.39 -9.11
CA LEU A 120 0.65 -0.21 -8.18
C LEU A 120 -0.38 -1.30 -8.17
N TYR A 121 -0.73 -1.77 -9.36
CA TYR A 121 -1.57 -2.93 -9.51
C TYR A 121 -0.93 -4.11 -8.78
N VAL A 122 0.39 -4.29 -8.92
CA VAL A 122 1.09 -5.37 -8.23
C VAL A 122 1.00 -5.21 -6.71
N ILE A 123 1.35 -4.04 -6.16
CA ILE A 123 1.30 -3.79 -4.72
C ILE A 123 -0.11 -4.05 -4.16
N LEU A 124 -1.16 -3.49 -4.77
CA LEU A 124 -2.53 -3.65 -4.29
C LEU A 124 -3.00 -5.10 -4.25
N TRP A 125 -2.70 -5.85 -5.30
CA TRP A 125 -3.13 -7.24 -5.39
C TRP A 125 -2.29 -8.14 -4.49
N THR A 126 -0.99 -7.90 -4.36
CA THR A 126 -0.14 -8.58 -3.38
C THR A 126 -0.67 -8.37 -1.96
N ASP A 127 -0.97 -7.12 -1.59
CA ASP A 127 -1.53 -6.78 -0.29
C ASP A 127 -2.88 -7.48 -0.07
N LEU A 128 -3.77 -7.47 -1.06
CA LEU A 128 -5.07 -8.12 -0.97
C LEU A 128 -4.94 -9.65 -0.78
N PHE A 129 -4.08 -10.31 -1.56
CA PHE A 129 -3.86 -11.75 -1.42
C PHE A 129 -3.25 -12.10 -0.08
N PHE A 130 -2.34 -11.27 0.43
CA PHE A 130 -1.77 -11.43 1.77
C PHE A 130 -2.82 -11.28 2.87
N LEU A 131 -3.68 -10.26 2.77
CA LEU A 131 -4.78 -10.07 3.72
C LEU A 131 -5.75 -11.25 3.70
N LEU A 132 -6.09 -11.75 2.51
CA LEU A 132 -7.03 -12.86 2.36
C LEU A 132 -6.45 -14.17 2.90
N GLU A 133 -5.17 -14.43 2.64
CA GLU A 133 -4.42 -15.56 3.20
C GLU A 133 -4.46 -15.54 4.73
N ARG A 134 -4.09 -14.41 5.35
CA ARG A 134 -4.10 -14.28 6.81
C ARG A 134 -5.49 -14.33 7.41
N ALA A 135 -6.49 -13.72 6.79
CA ALA A 135 -7.87 -13.84 7.24
C ALA A 135 -8.35 -15.30 7.27
N VAL A 136 -7.99 -16.10 6.25
CA VAL A 136 -8.34 -17.52 6.18
C VAL A 136 -7.62 -18.34 7.26
N VAL A 137 -6.31 -18.12 7.44
CA VAL A 137 -5.50 -18.84 8.44
C VAL A 137 -6.00 -18.55 9.86
N LEU A 138 -6.25 -17.27 10.18
CA LEU A 138 -6.78 -16.84 11.48
C LEU A 138 -8.19 -17.39 11.73
N HIS A 139 -9.10 -17.28 10.76
CA HIS A 139 -10.49 -17.74 10.93
C HIS A 139 -10.59 -19.25 11.13
N ARG A 140 -9.76 -20.04 10.43
CA ARG A 140 -9.79 -21.50 10.53
C ARG A 140 -8.91 -22.07 11.65
N GLN A 141 -8.23 -21.23 12.43
CA GLN A 141 -7.26 -21.63 13.47
C GLN A 141 -6.23 -22.64 12.98
N ILE A 142 -5.84 -22.53 11.70
CA ILE A 142 -4.96 -23.51 11.07
C ILE A 142 -3.52 -23.22 11.49
N SER A 143 -2.87 -24.19 12.13
CA SER A 143 -1.48 -24.11 12.54
C SER A 143 -0.62 -25.18 11.84
N GLY A 144 0.68 -24.93 11.69
CA GLY A 144 1.64 -25.88 11.12
C GLY A 144 1.59 -26.02 9.58
N GLU A 145 1.77 -27.25 9.09
CA GLU A 145 1.93 -27.54 7.65
C GLU A 145 0.75 -27.08 6.78
N GLN A 146 -0.47 -27.09 7.30
CA GLN A 146 -1.65 -26.67 6.55
C GLN A 146 -1.66 -25.14 6.30
N ALA A 147 -1.09 -24.35 7.21
CA ALA A 147 -0.95 -22.90 7.00
C ALA A 147 0.06 -22.62 5.89
N ILE A 148 1.16 -23.38 5.82
CA ILE A 148 2.16 -23.29 4.75
C ILE A 148 1.54 -23.63 3.40
N MET A 149 0.70 -24.67 3.34
CA MET A 149 0.02 -25.08 2.11
C MET A 149 -0.98 -24.02 1.63
N ILE A 150 -1.73 -23.39 2.54
CA ILE A 150 -2.65 -22.30 2.21
C ILE A 150 -1.87 -21.07 1.73
N ALA A 151 -0.79 -20.71 2.42
CA ALA A 151 0.09 -19.61 2.03
C ALA A 151 0.71 -19.85 0.64
N ALA A 152 1.16 -21.07 0.36
CA ALA A 152 1.66 -21.47 -0.95
C ALA A 152 0.57 -21.37 -2.03
N GLY A 153 -0.66 -21.81 -1.74
CA GLY A 153 -1.79 -21.71 -2.66
C GLY A 153 -2.14 -20.26 -3.00
N PHE A 154 -2.25 -19.40 -1.99
CA PHE A 154 -2.47 -17.97 -2.16
C PHE A 154 -1.31 -17.28 -2.89
N GLY A 155 -0.06 -17.66 -2.59
CA GLY A 155 1.12 -17.14 -3.25
C GLY A 155 1.18 -17.51 -4.74
N VAL A 156 0.90 -18.77 -5.09
CA VAL A 156 0.88 -19.24 -6.48
C VAL A 156 -0.26 -18.58 -7.26
N PHE A 157 -1.47 -18.57 -6.69
CA PHE A 157 -2.62 -17.97 -7.35
C PHE A 157 -2.44 -16.45 -7.51
N GLY A 158 -1.92 -15.79 -6.47
CA GLY A 158 -1.57 -14.38 -6.51
C GLY A 158 -0.52 -14.08 -7.57
N ALA A 159 0.56 -14.86 -7.65
CA ALA A 159 1.60 -14.71 -8.67
C ALA A 159 1.05 -14.87 -10.10
N LEU A 160 0.18 -15.86 -10.34
CA LEU A 160 -0.47 -16.06 -11.64
C LEU A 160 -1.38 -14.87 -11.99
N PHE A 161 -2.20 -14.43 -11.05
CA PHE A 161 -3.11 -13.30 -11.25
C PHE A 161 -2.35 -11.99 -11.54
N LEU A 162 -1.29 -11.73 -10.76
CA LEU A 162 -0.39 -10.60 -10.95
C LEU A 162 0.29 -10.63 -12.31
N SER A 163 0.80 -11.80 -12.72
CA SER A 163 1.46 -11.98 -14.01
C SER A 163 0.51 -11.69 -15.19
N LEU A 164 -0.76 -12.12 -15.10
CA LEU A 164 -1.78 -11.82 -16.09
C LEU A 164 -2.13 -10.32 -16.15
N GLY A 165 -2.22 -9.66 -15.00
CA GLY A 165 -2.49 -8.23 -14.94
C GLY A 165 -1.36 -7.37 -15.48
N VAL A 166 -0.10 -7.75 -15.20
CA VAL A 166 1.12 -7.18 -15.78
C VAL A 166 1.14 -7.41 -17.29
N TYR A 167 0.89 -8.64 -17.74
CA TYR A 167 0.84 -8.96 -19.18
C TYR A 167 -0.21 -8.13 -19.92
N ARG A 168 -1.41 -7.95 -19.34
CA ARG A 168 -2.46 -7.11 -19.92
C ARG A 168 -2.05 -5.64 -20.01
N HIS A 169 -1.42 -5.11 -18.97
CA HIS A 169 -0.91 -3.73 -18.98
C HIS A 169 0.24 -3.55 -19.98
N TRP A 170 1.03 -4.59 -20.23
CA TRP A 170 2.10 -4.57 -21.22
C TRP A 170 1.59 -4.66 -22.65
N ILE A 171 0.57 -5.48 -22.92
CA ILE A 171 -0.08 -5.54 -24.25
C ILE A 171 -0.78 -4.23 -24.58
N ALA A 172 -1.55 -3.67 -23.66
CA ALA A 172 -2.17 -2.35 -23.81
C ALA A 172 -1.14 -1.19 -23.89
N ALA A 173 0.16 -1.49 -23.72
CA ALA A 173 1.24 -0.55 -23.97
C ALA A 173 1.79 -0.58 -25.41
N LYS A 174 1.52 -1.65 -26.18
CA LYS A 174 1.94 -1.80 -27.58
C LYS A 174 0.92 -1.30 -28.60
N GLU A 175 -0.35 -1.19 -28.22
CA GLU A 175 -1.39 -0.45 -28.96
C GLU A 175 -1.36 1.05 -28.62
#